data_AF-A0A6I5CJK2-F1
#
_entry.id   AF-A0A6I5CJK2-F1
#
_cell.length_a   1.000
_cell.length_b   1.000
_cell.length_c   1.000
_cell.angle_alpha   90.00
_cell.angle_beta   90.00
_cell.angle_gamma   90.00
#
_symmetry.space_group_name_H-M   'P 1'
#
loop_
_entity.id
_entity.type
_entity.pdbx_description
1 polymer ?
#
loop_
_entity_poly.entity_id
_entity_poly.type
_entity_poly.pdbx_seq_one_letter_code
_entity_poly.pdbx_strand_id
1 'polypeptide(L)' 'EPAASLAAEAGVAVFKVGFERWIGPGEERAMPPLLRESLAELKAVAAQGS' A
#
# COMPACT_ATOMS: atom_id res chain seq x y z
N GLU A 1 -9.35 -0.83 -19.59
CA GLU A 1 -8.47 0.34 -19.80
C GLU A 1 -7.19 0.18 -19.00
N PRO A 2 -6.00 0.49 -19.55
CA PRO A 2 -4.71 0.19 -18.93
C PRO A 2 -4.51 0.85 -17.56
N ALA A 3 -5.02 2.06 -17.37
CA ALA A 3 -4.95 2.76 -16.08
C ALA A 3 -5.77 2.06 -14.97
N ALA A 4 -6.92 1.47 -15.31
CA ALA A 4 -7.76 0.76 -14.35
C ALA A 4 -7.11 -0.56 -13.90
N SER A 5 -6.49 -1.31 -14.84
CA SER A 5 -5.73 -2.52 -14.51
C SER A 5 -4.53 -2.20 -13.63
N LEU A 6 -3.75 -1.17 -13.97
CA LEU A 6 -2.63 -0.71 -13.16
C LEU A 6 -3.07 -0.29 -11.74
N ALA A 7 -4.17 0.45 -11.63
CA ALA A 7 -4.71 0.85 -10.32
C ALA A 7 -5.15 -0.35 -9.48
N ALA A 8 -5.74 -1.39 -10.11
CA ALA A 8 -6.12 -2.61 -9.42
C ALA A 8 -4.89 -3.37 -8.88
N GLU A 9 -3.85 -3.54 -9.71
CA GLU A 9 -2.61 -4.22 -9.31
C GLU A 9 -1.88 -3.45 -8.20
N ALA A 10 -1.77 -2.13 -8.33
CA ALA A 10 -1.22 -1.25 -7.30
C ALA A 10 -2.01 -1.35 -5.99
N GLY A 11 -3.35 -1.38 -6.08
CA GLY A 11 -4.23 -1.55 -4.92
C GLY A 11 -4.01 -2.88 -4.20
N VAL A 12 -3.85 -3.98 -4.94
CA VAL A 12 -3.52 -5.30 -4.37
C VAL A 12 -2.16 -5.28 -3.67
N ALA A 13 -1.15 -4.64 -4.26
CA ALA A 13 0.17 -4.54 -3.66
C ALA A 13 0.14 -3.73 -2.34
N VAL A 14 -0.52 -2.57 -2.33
CA VAL A 14 -0.70 -1.75 -1.12
C VAL A 14 -1.44 -2.52 -0.03
N PHE A 15 -2.50 -3.25 -0.41
CA PHE A 15 -3.25 -4.07 0.53
C PHE A 15 -2.38 -5.16 1.16
N LYS A 16 -1.62 -5.91 0.35
CA LYS A 16 -0.73 -6.97 0.85
C LYS A 16 0.28 -6.44 1.86
N VAL A 17 1.00 -5.36 1.51
CA VAL A 17 2.02 -4.77 2.38
C VAL A 17 1.40 -4.25 3.68
N GLY A 18 0.28 -3.52 3.60
CA GLY A 18 -0.37 -2.99 4.80
C GLY A 18 -0.97 -4.09 5.69
N PHE A 19 -1.49 -5.16 5.09
CA PHE A 19 -2.01 -6.32 5.82
C PHE A 19 -0.90 -7.11 6.52
N GLU A 20 0.22 -7.38 5.83
CA GLU A 20 1.39 -8.06 6.41
C GLU A 20 1.94 -7.30 7.61
N ARG A 21 1.97 -5.96 7.55
CA ARG A 21 2.34 -5.11 8.69
C ARG A 21 1.33 -5.21 9.83
N TRP A 22 0.03 -5.22 9.50
CA TRP A 22 -1.05 -5.27 10.49
C TRP A 22 -1.05 -6.55 11.33
N ILE A 23 -0.77 -7.70 10.71
CA ILE A 23 -0.71 -8.99 11.41
C ILE A 23 0.67 -9.26 12.05
N GLY A 24 1.60 -8.33 11.91
CA GLY A 24 2.96 -8.45 12.41
C GLY A 24 3.04 -8.43 13.94
N PRO A 25 4.02 -9.10 14.54
CA PRO A 25 4.20 -9.09 16.00
C PRO A 25 4.51 -7.67 16.50
N GLY A 26 3.81 -7.23 17.53
CA GLY A 26 3.99 -5.92 18.15
C GLY A 26 3.30 -4.76 17.43
N GLU A 27 2.52 -5.04 16.38
CA GLU A 27 1.64 -4.02 15.78
C GLU A 27 0.37 -3.87 16.61
N GLU A 28 0.14 -2.65 17.10
CA GLU A 28 -1.03 -2.29 17.91
C GLU A 28 -2.00 -1.37 17.14
N ARG A 29 -1.57 -0.82 16.00
CA ARG A 29 -2.37 0.08 15.18
C ARG A 29 -3.40 -0.69 14.37
N ALA A 30 -4.52 -0.04 14.10
CA ALA A 30 -5.53 -0.57 13.20
C ALA A 30 -5.03 -0.61 11.74
N MET A 31 -5.61 -1.48 10.93
CA MET A 31 -5.28 -1.64 9.51
C MET A 31 -5.41 -0.34 8.67
N PRO A 32 -6.42 0.53 8.84
CA PRO A 32 -6.59 1.68 7.95
C PRO A 32 -5.43 2.68 7.94
N PRO A 33 -4.81 3.06 9.08
CA PRO A 33 -3.53 3.80 9.10
C PRO A 33 -2.42 3.13 8.27
N LEU A 34 -2.23 1.82 8.43
CA LEU A 34 -1.16 1.06 7.77
C LEU A 34 -1.33 1.05 6.25
N LEU A 35 -2.57 0.88 5.77
CA LEU A 35 -2.87 0.96 4.33
C LEU A 35 -2.60 2.36 3.75
N ARG A 36 -2.89 3.42 4.52
CA ARG A 36 -2.59 4.80 4.08
C ARG A 36 -1.09 5.06 4.01
N GLU A 37 -0.32 4.54 4.97
CA GLU A 37 1.14 4.60 4.95
C GLU A 37 1.70 3.87 3.73
N SER A 38 1.27 2.62 3.47
CA SER A 38 1.72 1.85 2.30
C SER A 38 1.36 2.53 0.97
N LEU A 39 0.20 3.19 0.88
CA LEU A 39 -0.16 3.98 -0.30
C LEU A 39 0.71 5.23 -0.46
N ALA A 40 1.05 5.91 0.64
CA ALA A 40 1.92 7.08 0.62
C ALA A 40 3.34 6.70 0.19
N GLU A 41 3.87 5.58 0.70
CA GLU A 41 5.15 5.02 0.27
C GLU A 41 5.16 4.73 -1.23
N LEU A 42 4.12 4.04 -1.76
CA LEU A 42 3.99 3.77 -3.19
C LEU A 42 4.00 5.05 -4.03
N LYS A 43 3.29 6.10 -3.60
CA LYS A 43 3.28 7.40 -4.28
C LYS A 43 4.68 8.04 -4.30
N ALA A 44 5.42 7.95 -3.20
CA ALA A 44 6.74 8.52 -3.10
C ALA A 44 7.73 7.86 -4.07
N VAL A 45 7.77 6.52 -4.14
CA VAL A 45 8.65 5.83 -5.09
C VAL A 45 8.24 6.07 -6.55
N ALA A 46 6.94 6.11 -6.85
CA ALA A 46 6.47 6.42 -8.20
C ALA A 46 6.87 7.84 -8.65
N ALA A 47 6.84 8.80 -7.73
CA ALA A 47 7.27 10.17 -8.00
C ALA A 47 8.79 10.33 -8.14
N GLN A 48 9.59 9.45 -7.53
CA GLN A 48 11.05 9.44 -7.66
C GLN A 48 11.54 8.83 -8.99
N GLY A 49 10.74 7.95 -9.60
CA GLY A 49 11.03 7.35 -10.90
C GLY A 49 10.54 8.15 -12.10
N SER A 50 10.00 9.36 -11.87
CA SER A 50 9.48 10.28 -12.89
C SER A 50 10.46 11.40 -13.21
#